data_AF-A0A1Y0NCZ9-F1
#
_entry.id   AF-A0A1Y0NCZ9-F1
#
_cell.length_a   1.000
_cell.length_b   1.000
_cell.length_c   1.000
_cell.angle_alpha   90.00
_cell.angle_beta   90.00
_cell.angle_gamma   90.00
#
_symmetry.space_group_name_H-M   'P 1'
#
loop_
_entity.id
_entity.type
_entity.pdbx_description
1 polymer ?
#
loop_
_entity_poly.entity_id
_entity_poly.type
_entity_poly.pdbx_seq_one_letter_code
_entity_poly.pdbx_strand_id
1 'polypeptide(L)'
;MRTLFRALRITAIAALILMLALFAMLMGARAVLRPAPGDWSTTVHAGPIKLEVGVAALIQWGTTPWIAQQLHGRTLPTRMGDVHVTWDATRHELALHCKPCVVRSSSWGTEPVRLADARMTVQRNATELKGTLSSGAVNALWHGTLRPKGLNLHITLPETPVRDAYALFAAAIPELAYAQIDGTVAVQATLELPAKKLTVQPRLQAMTVSGLGTETWGLAQSTCGRGLPASHLGADSLLARAVIAAEDQRFYEHSGYDLAEMTQALHSNQAEDATLRGASTLSQQVAKLLVTGGERSPVRKLRELLYAVEMEQTLGKARILRLYLDHAPWGATVCGAQAAAHTYFGKRADQLTAAQAVWLAAMLHNPALEAQRWKARGSINLERAKWVAAGLRPLHRAKRARLLNELTAMGPVNSGISGSTTLSKQ
;
A
#
# COMPACT_ATOMS: atom_id res chain seq x y z
N MET A 1 78.77 -4.59 -9.90
CA MET A 1 77.82 -5.68 -9.57
C MET A 1 77.36 -5.69 -8.11
N ARG A 2 78.24 -5.76 -7.09
CA ARG A 2 77.83 -5.89 -5.67
C ARG A 2 76.93 -4.76 -5.14
N THR A 3 77.12 -3.52 -5.58
CA THR A 3 76.30 -2.35 -5.21
C THR A 3 74.92 -2.39 -5.82
N LEU A 4 74.81 -2.82 -7.08
CA LEU A 4 73.54 -2.98 -7.81
C LEU A 4 72.68 -4.09 -7.19
N PHE A 5 73.29 -5.22 -6.81
CA PHE A 5 72.60 -6.31 -6.11
C PHE A 5 72.13 -5.92 -4.70
N ARG A 6 72.85 -5.04 -4.00
CA ARG A 6 72.41 -4.50 -2.71
C ARG A 6 71.22 -3.56 -2.86
N ALA A 7 71.24 -2.66 -3.85
CA ALA A 7 70.13 -1.77 -4.15
C ALA A 7 68.86 -2.54 -4.54
N LEU A 8 68.99 -3.56 -5.41
CA LEU A 8 67.87 -4.41 -5.83
C LEU A 8 67.25 -5.19 -4.65
N ARG A 9 68.09 -5.68 -3.73
CA ARG A 9 67.62 -6.34 -2.50
C ARG A 9 66.88 -5.39 -1.57
N ILE A 10 67.37 -4.16 -1.40
CA ILE A 10 66.71 -3.15 -0.56
C ILE A 10 65.34 -2.76 -1.15
N THR A 11 65.25 -2.54 -2.46
CA THR A 11 63.97 -2.22 -3.11
C THR A 11 62.99 -3.40 -3.05
N ALA A 12 63.47 -4.63 -3.22
CA ALA A 12 62.63 -5.82 -3.11
C ALA A 12 62.11 -6.04 -1.68
N ILE A 13 62.95 -5.82 -0.66
CA ILE A 13 62.56 -5.88 0.75
C ILE A 13 61.55 -4.77 1.08
N ALA A 14 61.76 -3.54 0.61
CA ALA A 14 60.83 -2.43 0.82
C ALA A 14 59.47 -2.70 0.15
N ALA A 15 59.46 -3.22 -1.08
CA ALA A 15 58.23 -3.61 -1.77
C ALA A 15 57.50 -4.75 -1.06
N LEU A 16 58.23 -5.74 -0.54
CA LEU A 16 57.66 -6.84 0.24
C LEU A 16 57.05 -6.35 1.56
N ILE A 17 57.73 -5.45 2.28
CA ILE A 17 57.21 -4.83 3.51
C ILE A 17 55.94 -4.02 3.21
N LEU A 18 55.93 -3.25 2.12
CA LEU A 18 54.75 -2.48 1.71
C LEU A 18 53.57 -3.40 1.36
N MET A 19 53.84 -4.50 0.63
CA MET A 19 52.82 -5.51 0.32
C MET A 19 52.31 -6.23 1.58
N LEU A 20 53.18 -6.59 2.52
CA LEU A 20 52.79 -7.22 3.79
C LEU A 20 52.00 -6.26 4.67
N ALA A 21 52.37 -4.97 4.71
CA ALA A 21 51.63 -3.94 5.43
C ALA A 21 50.25 -3.71 4.80
N LEU A 22 50.16 -3.62 3.47
CA LEU A 22 48.90 -3.51 2.75
C LEU A 22 48.03 -4.76 2.96
N PHE A 23 48.62 -5.95 2.92
CA PHE A 23 47.93 -7.21 3.18
C PHE A 23 47.43 -7.30 4.63
N ALA A 24 48.25 -6.93 5.61
CA ALA A 24 47.85 -6.88 7.01
C ALA A 24 46.76 -5.83 7.25
N MET A 25 46.81 -4.68 6.59
CA MET A 25 45.77 -3.65 6.63
C MET A 25 44.47 -4.15 6.00
N LEU A 26 44.54 -4.84 4.86
CA LEU A 26 43.38 -5.46 4.20
C LEU A 26 42.78 -6.60 5.05
N MET A 27 43.61 -7.43 5.68
CA MET A 27 43.17 -8.50 6.58
C MET A 27 42.58 -7.95 7.88
N GLY A 28 43.18 -6.91 8.44
CA GLY A 28 42.66 -6.17 9.60
C GLY A 28 41.33 -5.50 9.30
N ALA A 29 41.22 -4.81 8.16
CA ALA A 29 39.95 -4.24 7.67
C ALA A 29 38.91 -5.34 7.47
N ARG A 30 39.28 -6.48 6.89
CA ARG A 30 38.38 -7.63 6.71
C ARG A 30 37.96 -8.27 8.04
N ALA A 31 38.81 -8.27 9.06
CA ALA A 31 38.47 -8.76 10.39
C ALA A 31 37.52 -7.81 11.13
N VAL A 32 37.72 -6.49 11.00
CA VAL A 32 36.86 -5.46 11.61
C VAL A 32 35.50 -5.36 10.92
N LEU A 33 35.44 -5.61 9.61
CA LEU A 33 34.21 -5.52 8.82
C LEU A 33 33.38 -6.80 8.83
N ARG A 34 33.93 -7.93 9.31
CA ARG A 34 33.20 -9.21 9.40
C ARG A 34 32.07 -9.09 10.43
N PRO A 35 30.81 -9.27 10.02
CA PRO A 35 29.67 -9.24 10.94
C PRO A 35 29.74 -10.42 11.92
N ALA A 36 29.32 -10.22 13.17
CA ALA A 36 29.14 -11.32 14.11
C ALA A 36 27.88 -12.13 13.74
N PRO A 37 27.77 -13.41 14.17
CA PRO A 37 26.57 -14.20 13.93
C PRO A 37 25.30 -13.50 14.42
N GLY A 38 24.34 -13.29 13.52
CA GLY A 38 23.07 -12.61 13.81
C GLY A 38 23.12 -11.08 13.69
N ASP A 39 24.25 -10.49 13.33
CA ASP A 39 24.31 -9.08 12.93
C ASP A 39 23.60 -8.86 11.59
N TRP A 40 23.07 -7.65 11.40
CA TRP A 40 22.54 -7.26 10.12
C TRP A 40 23.69 -7.03 9.13
N SER A 41 23.82 -7.93 8.14
CA SER A 41 24.87 -7.87 7.13
C SER A 41 24.35 -7.72 5.70
N THR A 42 25.24 -7.35 4.80
CA THR A 42 25.01 -7.34 3.35
C THR A 42 26.29 -7.71 2.61
N THR A 43 26.14 -8.29 1.42
CA THR A 43 27.26 -8.61 0.54
C THR A 43 27.65 -7.39 -0.29
N VAL A 44 28.88 -6.92 -0.14
CA VAL A 44 29.47 -5.87 -0.98
C VAL A 44 30.40 -6.52 -2.01
N HIS A 45 30.29 -6.08 -3.27
CA HIS A 45 31.16 -6.50 -4.36
C HIS A 45 32.30 -5.50 -4.57
N ALA A 46 33.54 -5.94 -4.41
CA ALA A 46 34.74 -5.17 -4.72
C ALA A 46 35.54 -5.92 -5.80
N GLY A 47 35.23 -5.65 -7.07
CA GLY A 47 35.77 -6.41 -8.20
C GLY A 47 35.35 -7.90 -8.11
N PRO A 48 36.29 -8.86 -8.15
CA PRO A 48 35.96 -10.29 -8.03
C PRO A 48 35.67 -10.73 -6.59
N ILE A 49 35.89 -9.87 -5.59
CA ILE A 49 35.80 -10.24 -4.18
C ILE A 49 34.39 -9.94 -3.66
N LYS A 50 33.75 -10.95 -3.07
CA LYS A 50 32.52 -10.82 -2.28
C LYS A 50 32.89 -10.70 -0.80
N LEU A 51 32.46 -9.62 -0.16
CA LEU A 51 32.68 -9.39 1.27
C LEU A 51 31.34 -9.26 1.96
N GLU A 52 31.09 -10.11 2.97
CA GLU A 52 30.01 -9.89 3.93
C GLU A 52 30.44 -8.79 4.89
N VAL A 53 29.61 -7.74 4.99
CA VAL A 53 29.88 -6.58 5.84
C VAL A 53 28.65 -6.26 6.68
N GLY A 54 28.87 -5.96 7.97
CA GLY A 54 27.81 -5.46 8.84
C GLY A 54 27.27 -4.12 8.34
N VAL A 55 25.97 -4.00 8.12
CA VAL A 55 25.34 -2.78 7.62
C VAL A 55 25.48 -1.64 8.62
N ALA A 56 25.42 -1.94 9.92
CA ALA A 56 25.69 -0.94 10.95
C ALA A 56 27.10 -0.36 10.84
N ALA A 57 28.12 -1.19 10.60
CA ALA A 57 29.48 -0.71 10.38
C ALA A 57 29.60 0.14 9.11
N LEU A 58 28.92 -0.25 8.02
CA LEU A 58 28.87 0.55 6.78
C LEU A 58 28.24 1.93 7.01
N ILE A 59 27.12 2.00 7.73
CA ILE A 59 26.47 3.28 8.05
C ILE A 59 27.39 4.14 8.93
N GLN A 60 28.00 3.56 9.96
CA GLN A 60 28.94 4.28 10.83
C GLN A 60 30.11 4.86 10.04
N TRP A 61 30.70 4.06 9.16
CA TRP A 61 31.83 4.47 8.32
C TRP A 61 31.42 5.54 7.31
N GLY A 62 30.33 5.33 6.59
CA GLY A 62 29.79 6.25 5.58
C GLY A 62 29.39 7.62 6.12
N THR A 63 29.12 7.72 7.42
CA THR A 63 28.75 8.96 8.12
C THR A 63 29.91 9.52 8.95
N THR A 64 31.14 9.03 8.80
CA THR A 64 32.32 9.71 9.36
C THR A 64 32.64 10.97 8.56
N PRO A 65 33.15 12.05 9.18
CA PRO A 65 33.49 13.29 8.47
C PRO A 65 34.45 13.08 7.29
N TRP A 66 35.47 12.23 7.47
CA TRP A 66 36.44 11.94 6.42
C TRP A 66 35.78 11.28 5.20
N ILE A 67 34.97 10.23 5.40
CA ILE A 67 34.27 9.56 4.29
C ILE A 67 33.23 10.46 3.66
N ALA A 68 32.44 11.16 4.48
CA ALA A 68 31.43 12.07 3.97
C ALA A 68 32.03 13.18 3.10
N GLN A 69 33.21 13.69 3.45
CA GLN A 69 33.95 14.65 2.63
C GLN A 69 34.43 14.03 1.31
N GLN A 70 34.84 12.76 1.29
CA GLN A 70 35.22 12.06 0.05
C GLN A 70 34.01 11.79 -0.87
N LEU A 71 32.82 11.65 -0.29
CA LEU A 71 31.57 11.46 -1.02
C LEU A 71 30.94 12.79 -1.48
N HIS A 72 31.38 13.92 -0.94
CA HIS A 72 30.87 15.24 -1.31
C HIS A 72 30.97 15.48 -2.83
N GLY A 73 29.88 15.93 -3.44
CA GLY A 73 29.79 16.22 -4.87
C GLY A 73 29.63 14.98 -5.75
N ARG A 74 29.65 13.76 -5.18
CA ARG A 74 29.44 12.53 -5.95
C ARG A 74 27.97 12.28 -6.21
N THR A 75 27.70 11.63 -7.34
CA THR A 75 26.39 11.11 -7.69
C THR A 75 26.46 9.59 -7.71
N LEU A 76 25.58 8.96 -6.95
CA LEU A 76 25.52 7.51 -6.79
C LEU A 76 24.28 6.98 -7.52
N PRO A 77 24.42 6.03 -8.46
CA PRO A 77 23.26 5.39 -9.07
C PRO A 77 22.59 4.49 -8.04
N THR A 78 21.31 4.70 -7.78
CA THR A 78 20.53 3.89 -6.82
C THR A 78 19.24 3.37 -7.45
N ARG A 79 18.54 2.48 -6.74
CA ARG A 79 17.19 2.04 -7.15
C ARG A 79 16.17 3.18 -7.19
N MET A 80 16.45 4.28 -6.51
CA MET A 80 15.59 5.47 -6.46
C MET A 80 15.91 6.48 -7.56
N GLY A 81 16.90 6.21 -8.41
CA GLY A 81 17.51 7.16 -9.32
C GLY A 81 18.88 7.61 -8.85
N ASP A 82 19.43 8.61 -9.52
CA ASP A 82 20.72 9.19 -9.18
C ASP A 82 20.61 10.01 -7.89
N VAL A 83 21.42 9.66 -6.89
CA VAL A 83 21.48 10.34 -5.60
C VAL A 83 22.75 11.16 -5.53
N HIS A 84 22.59 12.48 -5.50
CA HIS A 84 23.65 13.42 -5.25
C HIS A 84 23.95 13.54 -3.75
N VAL A 85 25.23 13.48 -3.40
CA VAL A 85 25.70 13.48 -2.01
C VAL A 85 26.42 14.79 -1.70
N THR A 86 25.97 15.48 -0.66
CA THR A 86 26.63 16.70 -0.15
C THR A 86 26.98 16.54 1.32
N TRP A 87 28.04 17.22 1.77
CA TRP A 87 28.52 17.20 3.14
C TRP A 87 28.66 18.64 3.61
N ASP A 88 28.09 18.95 4.77
CA ASP A 88 28.25 20.22 5.47
C ASP A 88 29.19 20.00 6.65
N ALA A 89 30.42 20.50 6.53
CA ALA A 89 31.44 20.33 7.57
C ALA A 89 31.13 21.08 8.86
N THR A 90 30.41 22.21 8.78
CA THR A 90 30.04 23.01 9.96
C THR A 90 28.98 22.28 10.77
N ARG A 91 27.94 21.76 10.10
CA ARG A 91 26.82 21.06 10.74
C ARG A 91 27.07 19.57 10.95
N HIS A 92 28.20 19.04 10.46
CA HIS A 92 28.50 17.61 10.45
C HIS A 92 27.34 16.79 9.85
N GLU A 93 26.79 17.29 8.75
CA GLU A 93 25.55 16.81 8.14
C GLU A 93 25.81 16.30 6.72
N LEU A 94 25.42 15.04 6.48
CA LEU A 94 25.36 14.46 5.16
C LEU A 94 23.97 14.73 4.58
N ALA A 95 23.87 15.15 3.33
CA ALA A 95 22.60 15.22 2.62
C ALA A 95 22.63 14.40 1.33
N LEU A 96 21.54 13.67 1.12
CA LEU A 96 21.28 12.82 -0.04
C LEU A 96 20.10 13.43 -0.79
N HIS A 97 20.27 13.71 -2.07
CA HIS A 97 19.25 14.36 -2.89
C HIS A 97 19.07 13.60 -4.20
N CYS A 98 17.85 13.17 -4.52
CA CYS A 98 17.49 12.62 -5.82
C CYS A 98 16.54 13.56 -6.56
N LYS A 99 16.67 13.62 -7.88
CA LYS A 99 15.84 14.45 -8.77
C LYS A 99 15.86 13.91 -10.21
N PRO A 100 14.77 13.27 -10.71
CA PRO A 100 13.59 12.82 -9.96
C PRO A 100 13.89 11.61 -9.09
N CYS A 101 13.06 11.37 -8.08
CA CYS A 101 13.14 10.17 -7.25
C CYS A 101 12.06 9.16 -7.62
N VAL A 102 12.42 7.88 -7.64
CA VAL A 102 11.51 6.80 -8.00
C VAL A 102 11.43 5.78 -6.87
N VAL A 103 10.27 5.67 -6.22
CA VAL A 103 10.05 4.70 -5.14
C VAL A 103 9.25 3.52 -5.68
N ARG A 104 9.79 2.32 -5.56
CA ARG A 104 9.12 1.06 -5.91
C ARG A 104 8.82 0.29 -4.63
N SER A 105 7.56 -0.10 -4.45
CA SER A 105 7.13 -0.94 -3.34
C SER A 105 6.04 -1.90 -3.81
N SER A 106 6.28 -3.21 -3.67
CA SER A 106 5.27 -4.24 -3.98
C SER A 106 4.01 -4.08 -3.14
N SER A 107 4.12 -3.46 -1.95
CA SER A 107 2.99 -3.21 -1.04
C SER A 107 2.02 -2.13 -1.55
N TRP A 108 2.43 -1.26 -2.50
CA TRP A 108 1.62 -0.12 -2.96
C TRP A 108 1.17 -0.23 -4.43
N GLY A 109 1.61 -1.27 -5.15
CA GLY A 109 1.26 -1.51 -6.54
C GLY A 109 2.47 -1.84 -7.40
N THR A 110 2.24 -2.07 -8.69
CA THR A 110 3.30 -2.38 -9.65
C THR A 110 3.92 -1.13 -10.26
N GLU A 111 3.21 0.00 -10.22
CA GLU A 111 3.72 1.26 -10.73
C GLU A 111 4.62 1.97 -9.71
N PRO A 112 5.78 2.50 -10.15
CA PRO A 112 6.62 3.29 -9.27
C PRO A 112 5.99 4.64 -8.97
N VAL A 113 6.12 5.07 -7.71
CA VAL A 113 5.80 6.44 -7.29
C VAL A 113 6.97 7.34 -7.70
N ARG A 114 6.68 8.43 -8.41
CA ARG A 114 7.69 9.41 -8.84
C ARG A 114 7.51 10.70 -8.05
N LEU A 115 8.59 11.17 -7.44
CA LEU A 115 8.68 12.49 -6.81
C LEU A 115 9.56 13.39 -7.67
N ALA A 116 9.20 14.67 -7.76
CA ALA A 116 9.98 15.66 -8.50
C ALA A 116 11.40 15.80 -7.90
N ASP A 117 11.50 15.79 -6.57
CA ASP A 117 12.73 15.68 -5.81
C ASP A 117 12.47 14.98 -4.46
N ALA A 118 13.54 14.56 -3.79
CA ALA A 118 13.50 14.23 -2.37
C ALA A 118 14.91 14.40 -1.80
N ARG A 119 14.97 15.05 -0.63
CA ARG A 119 16.20 15.30 0.10
C ARG A 119 16.11 14.72 1.49
N MET A 120 17.10 13.90 1.85
CA MET A 120 17.28 13.37 3.20
C MET A 120 18.58 13.91 3.79
N THR A 121 18.54 14.45 5.00
CA THR A 121 19.75 14.80 5.76
C THR A 121 20.01 13.77 6.84
N VAL A 122 21.28 13.57 7.20
CA VAL A 122 21.74 12.63 8.21
C VAL A 122 22.84 13.30 9.03
N GLN A 123 22.62 13.42 10.33
CA GLN A 123 23.63 13.72 11.34
C GLN A 123 23.78 12.49 12.23
N ARG A 124 25.02 12.13 12.56
CA ARG A 124 25.31 10.99 13.45
C ARG A 124 26.05 11.44 14.70
N ASN A 125 25.61 10.95 15.85
CA ASN A 125 26.36 11.01 17.09
C ASN A 125 26.46 9.60 17.69
N ALA A 126 27.66 9.01 17.63
CA ALA A 126 27.89 7.61 18.00
C ALA A 126 26.93 6.65 17.28
N THR A 127 25.96 6.07 18.00
CA THR A 127 24.92 5.16 17.49
C THR A 127 23.62 5.87 17.13
N GLU A 128 23.44 7.12 17.54
CA GLU A 128 22.24 7.90 17.25
C GLU A 128 22.37 8.59 15.89
N LEU A 129 21.29 8.52 15.11
CA LEU A 129 21.13 9.13 13.81
C LEU A 129 19.92 10.05 13.86
N LYS A 130 19.99 11.21 13.20
CA LYS A 130 18.85 12.11 13.05
C LYS A 130 18.95 12.92 11.78
N GLY A 131 17.85 13.46 11.33
CA GLY A 131 17.84 14.41 10.22
C GLY A 131 16.44 14.71 9.75
N THR A 132 16.34 15.12 8.50
CA THR A 132 15.08 15.46 7.85
C THR A 132 14.88 14.64 6.59
N LEU A 133 13.63 14.47 6.19
CA LEU A 133 13.20 13.98 4.89
C LEU A 133 12.25 15.02 4.31
N SER A 134 12.63 15.61 3.18
CA SER A 134 11.89 16.72 2.58
C SER A 134 11.68 16.51 1.08
N SER A 135 10.54 16.97 0.58
CA SER A 135 10.20 17.03 -0.84
C SER A 135 9.18 18.15 -1.01
N GLY A 136 9.43 19.09 -1.92
CA GLY A 136 8.60 20.30 -2.03
C GLY A 136 8.39 21.01 -0.68
N ALA A 137 7.13 21.24 -0.31
CA ALA A 137 6.74 21.86 0.97
C ALA A 137 6.62 20.85 2.15
N VAL A 138 6.74 19.54 1.88
CA VAL A 138 6.64 18.51 2.89
C VAL A 138 8.00 18.31 3.55
N ASN A 139 8.06 18.41 4.88
CA ASN A 139 9.28 18.22 5.66
C ASN A 139 8.99 17.38 6.91
N ALA A 140 9.52 16.16 6.91
CA ALA A 140 9.46 15.25 8.05
C ALA A 140 10.80 15.23 8.80
N LEU A 141 10.73 15.05 10.10
CA LEU A 141 11.88 14.80 10.96
C LEU A 141 12.04 13.29 11.13
N TRP A 142 13.28 12.82 11.25
CA TRP A 142 13.50 11.44 11.63
C TRP A 142 14.68 11.32 12.59
N HIS A 143 14.62 10.30 13.45
CA HIS A 143 15.71 9.91 14.34
C HIS A 143 15.74 8.40 14.45
N GLY A 144 16.87 7.83 14.85
CA GLY A 144 16.96 6.40 15.04
C GLY A 144 18.25 5.97 15.68
N THR A 145 18.22 4.76 16.23
CA THR A 145 19.34 4.18 16.94
C THR A 145 19.88 3.00 16.15
N LEU A 146 21.16 3.05 15.84
CA LEU A 146 21.88 2.01 15.12
C LEU A 146 22.44 0.97 16.08
N ARG A 147 22.11 -0.30 15.85
CA ARG A 147 22.59 -1.46 16.62
C ARG A 147 23.22 -2.48 15.67
N PRO A 148 24.10 -3.38 16.14
CA PRO A 148 24.68 -4.42 15.29
C PRO A 148 23.63 -5.27 14.55
N LYS A 149 22.50 -5.56 15.23
CA LYS A 149 21.40 -6.37 14.69
C LYS A 149 20.39 -5.60 13.83
N GLY A 150 20.46 -4.26 13.76
CA GLY A 150 19.43 -3.51 13.06
C GLY A 150 19.40 -2.00 13.31
N LEU A 151 18.42 -1.35 12.69
CA LEU A 151 18.18 0.08 12.77
C LEU A 151 16.70 0.33 13.00
N ASN A 152 16.38 1.07 14.06
CA ASN A 152 15.02 1.50 14.35
C ASN A 152 14.92 3.00 14.07
N LEU A 153 14.11 3.36 13.08
CA LEU A 153 13.85 4.75 12.70
C LEU A 153 12.47 5.17 13.19
N HIS A 154 12.39 6.37 13.72
CA HIS A 154 11.16 7.07 14.06
C HIS A 154 11.07 8.30 13.17
N ILE A 155 9.99 8.40 12.42
CA ILE A 155 9.72 9.44 11.43
C ILE A 155 8.48 10.20 11.88
N THR A 156 8.59 11.52 11.94
CA THR A 156 7.50 12.42 12.33
C THR A 156 7.29 13.44 11.22
N LEU A 157 6.14 13.35 10.55
CA LEU A 157 5.61 14.45 9.76
C LEU A 157 4.77 15.33 10.70
N PRO A 158 5.20 16.59 10.97
CA PRO A 158 4.39 17.54 11.73
C PRO A 158 3.09 17.84 10.99
N GLU A 159 2.17 18.58 11.63
CA GLU A 159 0.95 19.03 10.98
C GLU A 159 1.29 19.81 9.70
N THR A 160 0.93 19.21 8.56
CA THR A 160 1.26 19.68 7.23
C THR A 160 -0.06 19.87 6.47
N PRO A 161 -0.27 20.98 5.75
CA PRO A 161 -1.46 21.13 4.92
C PRO A 161 -1.62 19.96 3.95
N VAL A 162 -2.83 19.40 3.86
CA VAL A 162 -3.08 18.21 3.00
C VAL A 162 -2.75 18.52 1.54
N ARG A 163 -3.05 19.73 1.07
CA ARG A 163 -2.68 20.20 -0.28
C ARG A 163 -1.18 20.11 -0.57
N ASP A 164 -0.32 20.35 0.42
CA ASP A 164 1.13 20.30 0.25
C ASP A 164 1.62 18.85 0.11
N ALA A 165 0.98 17.93 0.84
CA ALA A 165 1.23 16.49 0.69
C ALA A 165 0.78 15.98 -0.69
N TYR A 166 -0.36 16.46 -1.19
CA TYR A 166 -0.83 16.14 -2.55
C TYR A 166 0.05 16.75 -3.64
N ALA A 167 0.61 17.94 -3.42
CA ALA A 167 1.47 18.64 -4.38
C ALA A 167 2.72 17.83 -4.77
N LEU A 168 3.17 16.90 -3.91
CA LEU A 168 4.23 15.93 -4.23
C LEU A 168 3.92 15.09 -5.47
N PHE A 169 2.63 14.90 -5.78
CA PHE A 169 2.13 14.07 -6.87
C PHE A 169 1.39 14.89 -7.94
N ALA A 170 1.55 16.22 -7.96
CA ALA A 170 0.81 17.11 -8.85
C ALA A 170 0.95 16.74 -10.34
N ALA A 171 2.11 16.24 -10.76
CA ALA A 171 2.34 15.78 -12.13
C ALA A 171 1.45 14.59 -12.55
N ALA A 172 0.88 13.86 -11.60
CA ALA A 172 0.08 12.65 -11.83
C ALA A 172 -1.37 12.75 -11.31
N ILE A 173 -1.75 13.90 -10.73
CA ILE A 173 -3.09 14.17 -10.21
C ILE A 173 -3.62 15.45 -10.89
N PRO A 174 -4.29 15.33 -12.05
CA PRO A 174 -4.80 16.49 -12.78
C PRO A 174 -5.85 17.28 -11.99
N GLU A 175 -6.55 16.64 -11.04
CA GLU A 175 -7.53 17.29 -10.17
C GLU A 175 -6.95 18.46 -9.37
N LEU A 176 -5.64 18.45 -9.05
CA LEU A 176 -5.03 19.52 -8.26
C LEU A 176 -5.01 20.88 -8.97
N ALA A 177 -5.27 20.93 -10.27
CA ALA A 177 -5.35 22.19 -11.01
C ALA A 177 -6.59 23.03 -10.65
N TYR A 178 -7.64 22.41 -10.11
CA TYR A 178 -8.91 23.07 -9.82
C TYR A 178 -9.51 22.71 -8.45
N ALA A 179 -9.07 21.61 -7.83
CA ALA A 179 -9.53 21.21 -6.50
C ALA A 179 -9.03 22.19 -5.43
N GLN A 180 -9.91 22.57 -4.51
CA GLN A 180 -9.53 23.18 -3.24
C GLN A 180 -9.46 22.08 -2.19
N ILE A 181 -8.31 21.98 -1.51
CA ILE A 181 -8.05 20.94 -0.51
C ILE A 181 -7.58 21.63 0.77
N ASP A 182 -8.36 21.47 1.84
CA ASP A 182 -8.04 22.01 3.16
C ASP A 182 -7.83 20.88 4.19
N GLY A 183 -7.47 21.30 5.40
CA GLY A 183 -7.13 20.40 6.51
C GLY A 183 -5.63 20.13 6.63
N THR A 184 -5.27 19.36 7.65
CA THR A 184 -3.88 19.03 7.97
C THR A 184 -3.70 17.53 8.15
N VAL A 185 -2.53 17.04 7.75
CA VAL A 185 -2.08 15.68 7.99
C VAL A 185 -0.81 15.72 8.83
N ALA A 186 -0.76 14.87 9.86
CA ALA A 186 0.44 14.55 10.61
C ALA A 186 0.63 13.03 10.59
N VAL A 187 1.88 12.58 10.63
CA VAL A 187 2.20 11.15 10.59
C VAL A 187 3.28 10.85 11.61
N GLN A 188 3.06 9.84 12.42
CA GLN A 188 4.12 9.18 13.18
C GLN A 188 4.35 7.81 12.56
N ALA A 189 5.60 7.48 12.27
CA ALA A 189 5.95 6.17 11.74
C ALA A 189 7.22 5.60 12.39
N THR A 190 7.26 4.29 12.55
CA THR A 190 8.44 3.55 12.99
C THR A 190 8.81 2.53 11.94
N LEU A 191 10.07 2.52 11.50
CA LEU A 191 10.63 1.52 10.58
C LEU A 191 11.73 0.72 11.28
N GLU A 192 11.53 -0.59 11.40
CA GLU A 192 12.50 -1.52 11.96
C GLU A 192 13.19 -2.29 10.82
N LEU A 193 14.51 -2.14 10.69
CA LEU A 193 15.35 -2.86 9.74
C LEU A 193 16.27 -3.84 10.48
N PRO A 194 16.54 -5.05 9.96
CA PRO A 194 16.20 -5.54 8.61
C PRO A 194 14.82 -6.17 8.46
N ALA A 195 14.01 -6.23 9.53
CA ALA A 195 12.69 -6.86 9.52
C ALA A 195 11.69 -6.22 8.53
N LYS A 196 11.98 -5.01 8.04
CA LYS A 196 11.12 -4.19 7.15
C LYS A 196 9.72 -3.95 7.73
N LYS A 197 9.63 -3.90 9.06
CA LYS A 197 8.37 -3.65 9.76
C LYS A 197 8.14 -2.14 9.86
N LEU A 198 7.04 -1.67 9.29
CA LEU A 198 6.65 -0.26 9.20
C LEU A 198 5.35 0.00 9.97
N THR A 199 5.42 0.56 11.15
CA THR A 199 4.21 1.02 11.86
C THR A 199 3.93 2.46 11.45
N VAL A 200 2.73 2.77 10.98
CA VAL A 200 2.30 4.15 10.66
C VAL A 200 1.06 4.49 11.46
N GLN A 201 1.01 5.72 11.98
CA GLN A 201 -0.13 6.31 12.68
C GLN A 201 -0.41 7.69 12.07
N PRO A 202 -1.32 7.77 11.09
CA PRO A 202 -1.73 9.03 10.50
C PRO A 202 -2.77 9.73 11.38
N ARG A 203 -2.68 11.06 11.47
CA ARG A 203 -3.72 11.92 12.00
C ARG A 203 -4.12 12.92 10.92
N LEU A 204 -5.38 12.86 10.51
CA LEU A 204 -5.96 13.77 9.53
C LEU A 204 -7.00 14.62 10.24
N GLN A 205 -6.93 15.94 10.07
CA GLN A 205 -7.84 16.88 10.72
C GLN A 205 -8.52 17.76 9.69
N ALA A 206 -9.85 17.84 9.79
CA ALA A 206 -10.69 18.72 9.00
C ALA A 206 -10.38 18.68 7.48
N MET A 207 -10.11 17.49 6.92
CA MET A 207 -9.90 17.37 5.48
C MET A 207 -11.21 17.67 4.74
N THR A 208 -11.17 18.66 3.87
CA THR A 208 -12.27 19.02 2.98
C THR A 208 -11.75 19.12 1.56
N VAL A 209 -12.60 18.79 0.58
CA VAL A 209 -12.26 18.87 -0.83
C VAL A 209 -13.44 19.49 -1.57
N SER A 210 -13.20 20.45 -2.43
CA SER A 210 -14.23 21.02 -3.30
C SER A 210 -13.69 21.31 -4.70
N GLY A 211 -14.59 21.41 -5.68
CA GLY A 211 -14.27 21.78 -7.05
C GLY A 211 -14.12 20.61 -8.02
N LEU A 212 -14.34 19.34 -7.62
CA LEU A 212 -14.31 18.20 -8.56
C LEU A 212 -15.68 17.88 -9.15
N GLY A 213 -16.75 18.54 -8.70
CA GLY A 213 -18.06 18.50 -9.34
C GLY A 213 -18.93 17.31 -8.91
N THR A 214 -18.66 16.70 -7.74
CA THR A 214 -19.42 15.53 -7.28
C THR A 214 -20.88 15.85 -6.96
N GLU A 215 -21.26 17.11 -6.77
CA GLU A 215 -22.65 17.55 -6.59
C GLU A 215 -23.54 17.16 -7.78
N THR A 216 -22.98 17.13 -8.99
CA THR A 216 -23.70 16.71 -10.20
C THR A 216 -24.12 15.24 -10.14
N TRP A 217 -23.43 14.42 -9.35
CA TRP A 217 -23.75 13.01 -9.18
C TRP A 217 -24.99 12.77 -8.33
N GLY A 218 -25.54 13.80 -7.68
CA GLY A 218 -26.83 13.74 -7.01
C GLY A 218 -27.95 13.29 -7.96
N LEU A 219 -27.85 13.66 -9.25
CA LEU A 219 -28.83 13.34 -10.29
C LEU A 219 -28.35 12.27 -11.28
N ALA A 220 -27.10 11.80 -11.16
CA ALA A 220 -26.54 10.82 -12.08
C ALA A 220 -27.36 9.52 -12.13
N GLN A 221 -27.69 9.07 -13.33
CA GLN A 221 -28.37 7.79 -13.55
C GLN A 221 -27.38 6.78 -14.10
N SER A 222 -27.46 5.55 -13.59
CA SER A 222 -26.68 4.44 -14.13
C SER A 222 -27.32 3.92 -15.41
N THR A 223 -26.47 3.55 -16.38
CA THR A 223 -26.90 2.78 -17.55
C THR A 223 -26.98 1.27 -17.26
N CYS A 224 -26.49 0.83 -16.09
CA CYS A 224 -26.61 -0.56 -15.65
C CYS A 224 -28.09 -0.93 -15.47
N GLY A 225 -28.48 -2.11 -15.97
CA GLY A 225 -29.87 -2.59 -15.87
C GLY A 225 -30.86 -1.90 -16.81
N ARG A 226 -30.40 -1.26 -17.90
CA ARG A 226 -31.27 -0.70 -18.96
C ARG A 226 -32.32 -1.73 -19.39
N GLY A 227 -33.60 -1.34 -19.33
CA GLY A 227 -34.75 -2.18 -19.68
C GLY A 227 -35.38 -2.94 -18.51
N LEU A 228 -34.81 -2.87 -17.30
CA LEU A 228 -35.41 -3.42 -16.08
C LEU A 228 -36.24 -2.35 -15.34
N PRO A 229 -37.28 -2.77 -14.59
CA PRO A 229 -38.01 -1.85 -13.72
C PRO A 229 -37.08 -1.19 -12.71
N ALA A 230 -37.20 0.13 -12.54
CA ALA A 230 -36.46 0.83 -11.50
C ALA A 230 -36.79 0.23 -10.13
N SER A 231 -35.77 -0.16 -9.37
CA SER A 231 -35.92 -0.48 -7.95
C SER A 231 -35.30 0.63 -7.13
N HIS A 232 -36.08 1.21 -6.22
CA HIS A 232 -35.58 2.14 -5.21
C HIS A 232 -35.06 1.32 -4.03
N LEU A 233 -33.78 0.96 -4.06
CA LEU A 233 -33.09 0.34 -2.93
C LEU A 233 -32.72 1.44 -1.94
N GLY A 234 -33.52 1.56 -0.90
CA GLY A 234 -33.16 2.38 0.27
C GLY A 234 -32.01 1.74 1.05
N ALA A 235 -31.38 2.55 1.90
CA ALA A 235 -30.31 2.14 2.80
C ALA A 235 -30.70 0.98 3.74
N ASP A 236 -31.99 0.85 4.06
CA ASP A 236 -32.51 -0.19 4.94
C ASP A 236 -32.80 -1.52 4.22
N SER A 237 -32.67 -1.57 2.89
CA SER A 237 -32.86 -2.81 2.15
C SER A 237 -31.85 -3.87 2.58
N LEU A 238 -32.28 -5.15 2.52
CA LEU A 238 -31.43 -6.27 2.92
C LEU A 238 -30.12 -6.31 2.12
N LEU A 239 -30.19 -5.98 0.84
CA LEU A 239 -29.00 -5.91 -0.01
C LEU A 239 -28.07 -4.76 0.37
N ALA A 240 -28.60 -3.55 0.60
CA ALA A 240 -27.79 -2.42 1.06
C ALA A 240 -27.04 -2.72 2.37
N ARG A 241 -27.74 -3.30 3.35
CA ARG A 241 -27.15 -3.71 4.63
C ARG A 241 -26.11 -4.81 4.47
N ALA A 242 -26.35 -5.78 3.58
CA ALA A 242 -25.39 -6.84 3.29
C ALA A 242 -24.13 -6.31 2.60
N VAL A 243 -24.28 -5.35 1.67
CA VAL A 243 -23.17 -4.68 1.00
C VAL A 243 -22.33 -3.87 1.98
N ILE A 244 -22.96 -3.08 2.85
CA ILE A 244 -22.26 -2.38 3.95
C ILE A 244 -21.49 -3.39 4.81
N ALA A 245 -22.13 -4.48 5.23
CA ALA A 245 -21.46 -5.51 6.04
C ALA A 245 -20.27 -6.19 5.33
N ALA A 246 -20.34 -6.31 4.00
CA ALA A 246 -19.33 -6.97 3.18
C ALA A 246 -18.12 -6.08 2.85
N GLU A 247 -18.39 -4.82 2.51
CA GLU A 247 -17.41 -3.91 1.91
C GLU A 247 -16.93 -2.83 2.89
N ASP A 248 -17.80 -2.36 3.80
CA ASP A 248 -17.53 -1.17 4.60
C ASP A 248 -18.41 -1.14 5.88
N GLN A 249 -18.02 -1.91 6.91
CA GLN A 249 -18.83 -2.06 8.13
C GLN A 249 -19.00 -0.76 8.92
N ARG A 250 -18.09 0.20 8.69
CA ARG A 250 -18.05 1.50 9.36
C ARG A 250 -18.52 2.63 8.46
N PHE A 251 -19.25 2.30 7.39
CA PHE A 251 -19.70 3.25 6.37
C PHE A 251 -20.33 4.53 6.94
N TYR A 252 -21.12 4.43 8.01
CA TYR A 252 -21.77 5.59 8.64
C TYR A 252 -20.91 6.35 9.65
N GLU A 253 -19.71 5.85 9.98
CA GLU A 253 -18.84 6.39 11.03
C GLU A 253 -17.70 7.27 10.47
N HIS A 254 -17.48 7.28 9.16
CA HIS A 254 -16.39 8.01 8.53
C HIS A 254 -16.85 8.97 7.44
N SER A 255 -15.96 9.87 6.99
CA SER A 255 -16.25 10.89 5.96
C SER A 255 -15.51 10.57 4.65
N GLY A 256 -15.77 9.40 4.07
CA GLY A 256 -15.14 8.95 2.81
C GLY A 256 -13.85 8.13 2.95
N TYR A 257 -13.19 8.16 4.11
CA TYR A 257 -11.99 7.37 4.39
C TYR A 257 -12.00 6.82 5.81
N ASP A 258 -11.55 5.57 5.99
CA ASP A 258 -11.43 4.96 7.32
C ASP A 258 -9.96 4.79 7.71
N LEU A 259 -9.43 5.74 8.49
CA LEU A 259 -8.04 5.71 8.95
C LEU A 259 -7.71 4.49 9.81
N ALA A 260 -8.67 3.97 10.58
CA ALA A 260 -8.43 2.81 11.43
C ALA A 260 -8.26 1.55 10.57
N GLU A 261 -9.14 1.37 9.58
CA GLU A 261 -9.03 0.26 8.63
C GLU A 261 -7.79 0.39 7.73
N MET A 262 -7.45 1.60 7.28
CA MET A 262 -6.23 1.86 6.51
C MET A 262 -4.97 1.50 7.31
N THR A 263 -4.91 1.90 8.58
CA THR A 263 -3.80 1.59 9.48
C THR A 263 -3.72 0.09 9.73
N GLN A 264 -4.85 -0.55 10.03
CA GLN A 264 -4.92 -1.99 10.27
C GLN A 264 -4.51 -2.81 9.04
N ALA A 265 -4.97 -2.43 7.85
CA ALA A 265 -4.59 -3.08 6.59
C ALA A 265 -3.10 -2.90 6.29
N LEU A 266 -2.56 -1.71 6.53
CA LEU A 266 -1.13 -1.47 6.38
C LEU A 266 -0.31 -2.36 7.32
N HIS A 267 -0.74 -2.54 8.58
CA HIS A 267 -0.04 -3.39 9.55
C HIS A 267 -0.18 -4.89 9.23
N SER A 268 -1.34 -5.34 8.76
CA SER A 268 -1.56 -6.76 8.42
C SER A 268 -0.84 -7.20 7.15
N ASN A 269 -0.63 -6.29 6.19
CA ASN A 269 -0.12 -6.63 4.85
C ASN A 269 1.41 -6.58 4.72
N GLN A 270 2.17 -6.54 5.82
CA GLN A 270 3.63 -6.38 5.78
C GLN A 270 4.40 -7.69 5.68
N ALA A 271 3.80 -8.81 6.10
CA ALA A 271 4.42 -10.11 5.95
C ALA A 271 4.32 -10.60 4.50
N GLU A 272 5.36 -11.26 3.99
CA GLU A 272 5.42 -11.74 2.60
C GLU A 272 4.27 -12.72 2.28
N ASP A 273 3.81 -13.51 3.26
CA ASP A 273 2.70 -14.47 3.14
C ASP A 273 1.35 -13.94 3.66
N ALA A 274 1.24 -12.63 3.94
CA ALA A 274 0.00 -12.06 4.45
C ALA A 274 -1.14 -12.16 3.43
N THR A 275 -2.31 -12.60 3.90
CA THR A 275 -3.55 -12.42 3.12
C THR A 275 -3.87 -10.94 3.05
N LEU A 276 -3.83 -10.37 1.85
CA LEU A 276 -4.05 -8.94 1.64
C LEU A 276 -5.43 -8.49 2.15
N ARG A 277 -5.43 -7.64 3.17
CA ARG A 277 -6.61 -6.92 3.65
C ARG A 277 -6.77 -5.62 2.85
N GLY A 278 -7.98 -5.37 2.35
CA GLY A 278 -8.36 -4.07 1.78
C GLY A 278 -8.86 -3.11 2.86
N ALA A 279 -8.71 -1.80 2.63
CA ALA A 279 -9.21 -0.74 3.52
C ALA A 279 -10.00 0.34 2.76
N SER A 280 -10.47 0.02 1.56
CA SER A 280 -11.23 0.99 0.76
C SER A 280 -12.67 1.09 1.22
N THR A 281 -13.14 2.31 1.42
CA THR A 281 -14.54 2.61 1.78
C THR A 281 -15.45 2.49 0.57
N LEU A 282 -16.76 2.39 0.78
CA LEU A 282 -17.74 2.43 -0.31
C LEU A 282 -17.63 3.73 -1.13
N SER A 283 -17.35 4.87 -0.49
CA SER A 283 -17.17 6.17 -1.16
C SER A 283 -15.96 6.16 -2.10
N GLN A 284 -14.83 5.57 -1.67
CA GLN A 284 -13.67 5.36 -2.55
C GLN A 284 -13.99 4.39 -3.70
N GLN A 285 -14.80 3.37 -3.44
CA GLN A 285 -15.24 2.46 -4.50
C GLN A 285 -16.17 3.14 -5.51
N VAL A 286 -17.03 4.08 -5.10
CA VAL A 286 -17.82 4.92 -6.02
C VAL A 286 -16.90 5.80 -6.88
N ALA A 287 -15.93 6.49 -6.27
CA ALA A 287 -14.95 7.29 -7.01
C ALA A 287 -14.18 6.44 -8.05
N LYS A 288 -13.83 5.21 -7.66
CA LYS A 288 -13.19 4.24 -8.56
C LYS A 288 -14.06 3.91 -9.76
N LEU A 289 -15.35 3.64 -9.54
CA LEU A 289 -16.28 3.21 -10.58
C LEU A 289 -16.62 4.34 -11.55
N LEU A 290 -16.78 5.57 -11.05
CA LEU A 290 -17.27 6.70 -11.85
C LEU A 290 -16.15 7.50 -12.52
N VAL A 291 -14.96 7.55 -11.93
CA VAL A 291 -13.89 8.45 -12.40
C VAL A 291 -12.60 7.73 -12.71
N THR A 292 -12.00 7.05 -11.71
CA THR A 292 -10.58 6.69 -11.83
C THR A 292 -10.31 5.35 -12.51
N GLY A 293 -11.33 4.50 -12.68
CA GLY A 293 -11.20 3.22 -13.37
C GLY A 293 -10.33 2.16 -12.67
N GLY A 294 -9.90 1.16 -13.45
CA GLY A 294 -9.34 -0.11 -12.97
C GLY A 294 -7.82 -0.19 -12.80
N GLU A 295 -7.06 0.81 -13.24
CA GLU A 295 -5.58 0.76 -13.19
C GLU A 295 -5.06 0.66 -11.75
N ARG A 296 -4.06 -0.18 -11.48
CA ARG A 296 -3.55 -0.38 -10.11
C ARG A 296 -2.36 0.53 -9.84
N SER A 297 -2.64 1.75 -9.39
CA SER A 297 -1.63 2.73 -9.00
C SER A 297 -1.94 3.39 -7.64
N PRO A 298 -0.94 3.62 -6.77
CA PRO A 298 -1.15 4.35 -5.51
C PRO A 298 -1.56 5.81 -5.74
N VAL A 299 -1.12 6.45 -6.82
CA VAL A 299 -1.56 7.80 -7.18
C VAL A 299 -3.06 7.82 -7.48
N ARG A 300 -3.57 6.80 -8.19
CA ARG A 300 -5.01 6.64 -8.42
C ARG A 300 -5.78 6.53 -7.10
N LYS A 301 -5.24 5.85 -6.08
CA LYS A 301 -5.87 5.79 -4.75
C LYS A 301 -5.96 7.16 -4.07
N LEU A 302 -4.98 8.04 -4.29
CA LEU A 302 -5.05 9.42 -3.80
C LEU A 302 -6.15 10.22 -4.53
N ARG A 303 -6.35 9.98 -5.83
CA ARG A 303 -7.47 10.56 -6.60
C ARG A 303 -8.82 10.06 -6.07
N GLU A 304 -8.98 8.76 -5.86
CA GLU A 304 -10.20 8.19 -5.25
C GLU A 304 -10.54 8.84 -3.91
N LEU A 305 -9.53 9.14 -3.07
CA LEU A 305 -9.72 9.81 -1.80
C LEU A 305 -10.26 11.24 -1.95
N LEU A 306 -9.78 12.01 -2.93
CA LEU A 306 -10.27 13.37 -3.18
C LEU A 306 -11.77 13.37 -3.49
N TYR A 307 -12.19 12.55 -4.46
CA TYR A 307 -13.61 12.40 -4.81
C TYR A 307 -14.42 11.81 -3.65
N ALA A 308 -13.86 10.87 -2.88
CA ALA A 308 -14.54 10.29 -1.72
C ALA A 308 -14.84 11.34 -0.64
N VAL A 309 -13.92 12.28 -0.39
CA VAL A 309 -14.16 13.36 0.57
C VAL A 309 -15.21 14.34 0.06
N GLU A 310 -15.08 14.82 -1.18
CA GLU A 310 -16.05 15.79 -1.74
C GLU A 310 -17.46 15.20 -1.87
N MET A 311 -17.60 13.93 -2.30
CA MET A 311 -18.92 13.32 -2.44
C MET A 311 -19.64 13.15 -1.09
N GLU A 312 -18.90 12.93 0.00
CA GLU A 312 -19.45 12.84 1.34
C GLU A 312 -19.99 14.19 1.82
N GLN A 313 -19.36 15.28 1.37
CA GLN A 313 -19.79 16.64 1.66
C GLN A 313 -21.00 17.06 0.81
N THR A 314 -21.11 16.56 -0.42
CA THR A 314 -22.11 17.03 -1.40
C THR A 314 -23.34 16.14 -1.55
N LEU A 315 -23.25 14.82 -1.31
CA LEU A 315 -24.32 13.85 -1.64
C LEU A 315 -24.97 13.18 -0.44
N GLY A 316 -24.22 13.00 0.65
CA GLY A 316 -24.65 12.22 1.82
C GLY A 316 -24.68 10.69 1.60
N LYS A 317 -24.68 9.94 2.71
CA LYS A 317 -24.49 8.47 2.73
C LYS A 317 -25.49 7.67 1.90
N ALA A 318 -26.78 8.04 1.97
CA ALA A 318 -27.84 7.34 1.25
C ALA A 318 -27.62 7.39 -0.27
N ARG A 319 -27.20 8.55 -0.78
CA ARG A 319 -26.95 8.73 -2.21
C ARG A 319 -25.68 8.01 -2.66
N ILE A 320 -24.60 8.09 -1.87
CA ILE A 320 -23.34 7.38 -2.16
C ILE A 320 -23.58 5.86 -2.24
N LEU A 321 -24.28 5.30 -1.25
CA LEU A 321 -24.62 3.88 -1.25
C LEU A 321 -25.48 3.51 -2.47
N ARG A 322 -26.41 4.38 -2.85
CA ARG A 322 -27.23 4.17 -4.06
C ARG A 322 -26.38 4.19 -5.32
N LEU A 323 -25.47 5.15 -5.48
CA LEU A 323 -24.54 5.21 -6.60
C LEU A 323 -23.71 3.94 -6.69
N TYR A 324 -23.19 3.44 -5.56
CA TYR A 324 -22.48 2.17 -5.52
C TYR A 324 -23.35 1.01 -6.00
N LEU A 325 -24.55 0.87 -5.42
CA LEU A 325 -25.50 -0.20 -5.78
C LEU A 325 -25.89 -0.15 -7.26
N ASP A 326 -25.94 1.03 -7.86
CA ASP A 326 -26.32 1.20 -9.26
C ASP A 326 -25.17 0.93 -10.25
N HIS A 327 -23.91 0.96 -9.82
CA HIS A 327 -22.75 0.86 -10.72
C HIS A 327 -21.82 -0.32 -10.43
N ALA A 328 -21.89 -0.95 -9.25
CA ALA A 328 -20.93 -2.00 -8.93
C ALA A 328 -21.00 -3.16 -9.94
N PRO A 329 -19.90 -3.89 -10.15
CA PRO A 329 -19.90 -5.10 -10.96
C PRO A 329 -20.31 -6.31 -10.10
N TRP A 330 -21.29 -7.08 -10.56
CA TRP A 330 -21.72 -8.36 -9.97
C TRP A 330 -21.33 -9.57 -10.83
N GLY A 331 -20.51 -9.37 -11.85
CA GLY A 331 -20.01 -10.41 -12.74
C GLY A 331 -19.23 -9.79 -13.90
N ALA A 332 -18.86 -10.60 -14.90
CA ALA A 332 -18.13 -10.10 -16.07
C ALA A 332 -18.95 -9.13 -16.94
N THR A 333 -20.27 -9.34 -17.02
CA THR A 333 -21.19 -8.57 -17.87
C THR A 333 -22.37 -7.97 -17.11
N VAL A 334 -22.43 -8.17 -15.79
CA VAL A 334 -23.55 -7.75 -14.94
C VAL A 334 -23.07 -6.63 -14.05
N CYS A 335 -23.67 -5.46 -14.17
CA CYS A 335 -23.47 -4.32 -13.27
C CYS A 335 -24.83 -3.80 -12.78
N GLY A 336 -24.83 -3.15 -11.63
CA GLY A 336 -26.05 -2.69 -10.96
C GLY A 336 -26.78 -3.80 -10.20
N ALA A 337 -27.17 -3.50 -8.96
CA ALA A 337 -27.83 -4.41 -8.04
C ALA A 337 -29.15 -4.96 -8.60
N GLN A 338 -29.90 -4.13 -9.34
CA GLN A 338 -31.15 -4.55 -9.98
C GLN A 338 -30.91 -5.59 -11.06
N ALA A 339 -29.92 -5.38 -11.92
CA ALA A 339 -29.57 -6.36 -12.95
C ALA A 339 -29.03 -7.65 -12.34
N ALA A 340 -28.25 -7.54 -11.26
CA ALA A 340 -27.76 -8.71 -10.52
C ALA A 340 -28.92 -9.52 -9.92
N ALA A 341 -29.86 -8.88 -9.22
CA ALA A 341 -31.01 -9.56 -8.63
C ALA A 341 -31.85 -10.31 -9.68
N HIS A 342 -32.08 -9.69 -10.84
CA HIS A 342 -32.77 -10.33 -11.95
C HIS A 342 -31.96 -11.49 -12.55
N THR A 343 -30.67 -11.30 -12.78
CA THR A 343 -29.81 -12.30 -13.43
C THR A 343 -29.66 -13.56 -12.58
N TYR A 344 -29.45 -13.41 -11.27
CA TYR A 344 -29.14 -14.54 -10.38
C TYR A 344 -30.38 -15.16 -9.75
N PHE A 345 -31.47 -14.40 -9.57
CA PHE A 345 -32.64 -14.87 -8.84
C PHE A 345 -33.98 -14.63 -9.53
N GLY A 346 -34.01 -13.97 -10.69
CA GLY A 346 -35.25 -13.61 -11.37
C GLY A 346 -36.14 -12.65 -10.57
N LYS A 347 -35.56 -11.88 -9.63
CA LYS A 347 -36.29 -11.02 -8.70
C LYS A 347 -35.88 -9.56 -8.84
N ARG A 348 -36.76 -8.66 -8.41
CA ARG A 348 -36.38 -7.27 -8.14
C ARG A 348 -35.47 -7.23 -6.91
N ALA A 349 -34.52 -6.29 -6.89
CA ALA A 349 -33.54 -6.22 -5.81
C ALA A 349 -34.15 -5.91 -4.43
N ASP A 350 -35.30 -5.24 -4.39
CA ASP A 350 -36.08 -4.98 -3.17
C ASP A 350 -36.89 -6.20 -2.68
N GLN A 351 -36.95 -7.28 -3.46
CA GLN A 351 -37.66 -8.53 -3.15
C GLN A 351 -36.71 -9.69 -2.79
N LEU A 352 -35.42 -9.42 -2.66
CA LEU A 352 -34.44 -10.43 -2.26
C LEU A 352 -34.67 -10.88 -0.82
N THR A 353 -34.53 -12.19 -0.59
CA THR A 353 -34.46 -12.70 0.79
C THR A 353 -33.12 -12.31 1.42
N ALA A 354 -33.02 -12.40 2.75
CA ALA A 354 -31.77 -12.08 3.45
C ALA A 354 -30.60 -12.93 2.95
N ALA A 355 -30.86 -14.21 2.68
CA ALA A 355 -29.85 -15.12 2.19
C ALA A 355 -29.43 -14.81 0.74
N GLN A 356 -30.37 -14.42 -0.13
CA GLN A 356 -30.06 -13.95 -1.50
C GLN A 356 -29.27 -12.63 -1.49
N ALA A 357 -29.63 -11.70 -0.60
CA ALA A 357 -28.92 -10.43 -0.43
C ALA A 357 -27.47 -10.63 0.05
N VAL A 358 -27.26 -11.49 1.05
CA VAL A 358 -25.92 -11.88 1.51
C VAL A 358 -25.11 -12.56 0.41
N TRP A 359 -25.75 -13.44 -0.36
CA TRP A 359 -25.12 -14.10 -1.49
C TRP A 359 -24.63 -13.09 -2.53
N LEU A 360 -25.47 -12.11 -2.91
CA LEU A 360 -25.05 -11.05 -3.85
C LEU A 360 -23.90 -10.20 -3.29
N ALA A 361 -23.97 -9.82 -2.01
CA ALA A 361 -22.93 -9.02 -1.38
C ALA A 361 -21.60 -9.79 -1.29
N ALA A 362 -21.63 -11.10 -1.05
CA ALA A 362 -20.44 -11.94 -1.01
C ALA A 362 -19.72 -12.04 -2.36
N MET A 363 -20.43 -11.90 -3.49
CA MET A 363 -19.82 -11.90 -4.83
C MET A 363 -18.91 -10.69 -5.08
N LEU A 364 -19.17 -9.55 -4.43
CA LEU A 364 -18.47 -8.28 -4.70
C LEU A 364 -16.96 -8.33 -4.46
N HIS A 365 -16.51 -9.25 -3.59
CA HIS A 365 -15.08 -9.41 -3.30
C HIS A 365 -14.25 -9.78 -4.55
N ASN A 366 -14.81 -10.59 -5.45
CA ASN A 366 -14.21 -10.89 -6.75
C ASN A 366 -15.30 -11.28 -7.77
N PRO A 367 -16.00 -10.30 -8.37
CA PRO A 367 -17.25 -10.55 -9.11
C PRO A 367 -17.08 -11.50 -10.29
N ALA A 368 -16.00 -11.34 -11.06
CA ALA A 368 -15.73 -12.19 -12.22
C ALA A 368 -15.46 -13.63 -11.81
N LEU A 369 -14.63 -13.84 -10.79
CA LEU A 369 -14.31 -15.19 -10.29
C LEU A 369 -15.53 -15.86 -9.67
N GLU A 370 -16.29 -15.15 -8.84
CA GLU A 370 -17.48 -15.70 -8.18
C GLU A 370 -18.60 -16.01 -9.19
N ALA A 371 -18.79 -15.17 -10.22
CA ALA A 371 -19.72 -15.48 -11.32
C ALA A 371 -19.28 -16.72 -12.11
N GLN A 372 -17.98 -16.91 -12.36
CA GLN A 372 -17.46 -18.13 -12.99
C GLN A 372 -17.66 -19.37 -12.10
N ARG A 373 -17.39 -19.26 -10.79
CA ARG A 373 -17.63 -20.33 -9.82
C ARG A 373 -19.10 -20.73 -9.78
N TRP A 374 -19.99 -19.74 -9.76
CA TRP A 374 -21.44 -19.97 -9.82
C TRP A 374 -21.83 -20.71 -11.09
N LYS A 375 -21.37 -20.27 -12.27
CA LYS A 375 -21.67 -20.94 -13.54
C LYS A 375 -21.15 -22.38 -13.59
N ALA A 376 -19.96 -22.63 -13.04
CA ALA A 376 -19.32 -23.94 -13.10
C ALA A 376 -19.84 -24.95 -12.06
N ARG A 377 -20.21 -24.47 -10.87
CA ARG A 377 -20.50 -25.33 -9.71
C ARG A 377 -21.85 -25.06 -9.04
N GLY A 378 -22.59 -24.04 -9.45
CA GLY A 378 -23.80 -23.62 -8.74
C GLY A 378 -23.53 -23.12 -7.32
N SER A 379 -22.34 -22.59 -7.04
CA SER A 379 -22.00 -22.03 -5.72
C SER A 379 -20.97 -20.90 -5.79
N ILE A 380 -20.97 -20.06 -4.76
CA ILE A 380 -19.96 -19.02 -4.49
C ILE A 380 -19.10 -19.42 -3.30
N ASN A 381 -18.15 -18.58 -2.92
CA ASN A 381 -17.41 -18.73 -1.66
C ASN A 381 -18.35 -18.64 -0.44
N LEU A 382 -18.78 -19.80 0.06
CA LEU A 382 -19.71 -19.91 1.18
C LEU A 382 -19.12 -19.34 2.48
N GLU A 383 -17.82 -19.47 2.71
CA GLU A 383 -17.17 -18.91 3.90
C GLU A 383 -17.21 -17.38 3.89
N ARG A 384 -17.04 -16.77 2.72
CA ARG A 384 -17.26 -15.32 2.55
C ARG A 384 -18.72 -14.95 2.81
N ALA A 385 -19.69 -15.71 2.30
CA ALA A 385 -21.10 -15.44 2.54
C ALA A 385 -21.48 -15.56 4.04
N LYS A 386 -20.98 -16.58 4.74
CA LYS A 386 -21.15 -16.71 6.20
C LYS A 386 -20.52 -15.55 6.95
N TRP A 387 -19.34 -15.08 6.53
CA TRP A 387 -18.70 -13.91 7.11
C TRP A 387 -19.55 -12.64 6.94
N VAL A 388 -20.12 -12.41 5.75
CA VAL A 388 -21.05 -11.29 5.50
C VAL A 388 -22.31 -11.41 6.37
N ALA A 389 -22.90 -12.61 6.48
CA ALA A 389 -24.06 -12.85 7.34
C ALA A 389 -23.77 -12.56 8.82
N ALA A 390 -22.55 -12.85 9.29
CA ALA A 390 -22.13 -12.53 10.65
C ALA A 390 -21.96 -11.02 10.88
N GLY A 391 -21.61 -10.27 9.82
CA GLY A 391 -21.49 -8.81 9.82
C GLY A 391 -22.82 -8.05 9.79
N LEU A 392 -23.95 -8.69 9.42
CA LEU A 392 -25.26 -8.03 9.35
C LEU A 392 -25.75 -7.56 10.73
N ARG A 393 -26.05 -6.26 10.85
CA ARG A 393 -26.55 -5.61 12.08
C ARG A 393 -27.77 -4.72 11.78
N PRO A 394 -28.75 -4.61 12.70
CA PRO A 394 -29.04 -5.58 13.76
C PRO A 394 -29.67 -6.86 13.16
N LEU A 395 -29.21 -8.04 13.61
CA LEU A 395 -29.84 -9.32 13.28
C LEU A 395 -29.80 -10.24 14.52
N HIS A 396 -30.98 -10.53 15.09
CA HIS A 396 -31.09 -11.41 16.26
C HIS A 396 -30.49 -12.80 16.00
N ARG A 397 -29.95 -13.43 17.06
CA ARG A 397 -29.23 -14.71 17.00
C ARG A 397 -30.02 -15.82 16.27
N ALA A 398 -31.32 -15.95 16.55
CA ALA A 398 -32.18 -16.94 15.90
C ALA A 398 -32.34 -16.70 14.39
N LYS A 399 -32.57 -15.44 13.98
CA LYS A 399 -32.64 -15.05 12.56
C LYS A 399 -31.31 -15.29 11.84
N ARG A 400 -30.19 -15.06 12.53
CA ARG A 400 -28.85 -15.33 12.02
C ARG A 400 -28.59 -16.81 11.81
N ALA A 401 -28.97 -17.67 12.77
CA ALA A 401 -28.83 -19.11 12.62
C ALA A 401 -29.64 -19.64 11.42
N ARG A 402 -30.88 -19.17 11.26
CA ARG A 402 -31.71 -19.49 10.09
C ARG A 402 -31.06 -19.05 8.77
N LEU A 403 -30.54 -17.81 8.73
CA LEU A 403 -29.84 -17.27 7.55
C LEU A 403 -28.63 -18.14 7.15
N LEU A 404 -27.83 -18.59 8.11
CA LEU A 404 -26.67 -19.44 7.84
C LEU A 404 -27.08 -20.82 7.28
N ASN A 405 -28.20 -21.37 7.76
CA ASN A 405 -28.75 -22.61 7.22
C ASN A 405 -29.27 -22.42 5.79
N GLU A 406 -30.00 -21.32 5.51
CA GLU A 406 -30.49 -20.98 4.17
C GLU A 406 -29.34 -20.75 3.17
N LEU A 407 -28.23 -20.14 3.60
CA LEU A 407 -27.03 -19.97 2.78
C LEU A 407 -26.36 -21.30 2.44
N THR A 408 -26.33 -22.24 3.39
CA THR A 408 -25.77 -23.58 3.16
C THR A 408 -26.64 -24.38 2.19
N ALA A 409 -27.97 -24.23 2.27
CA ALA A 409 -28.92 -24.84 1.34
C ALA A 409 -28.86 -24.24 -0.08
N MET A 410 -28.37 -23.01 -0.22
CA MET A 410 -28.06 -22.39 -1.53
C MET A 410 -26.69 -22.78 -2.10
N GLY A 411 -25.95 -23.66 -1.40
CA GLY A 411 -24.77 -24.32 -1.94
C GLY A 411 -25.09 -25.21 -3.16
N PRO A 412 -24.08 -25.84 -3.77
CA PRO A 412 -24.27 -26.52 -5.04
C PRO A 412 -25.40 -27.55 -4.94
N VAL A 413 -26.44 -27.37 -5.75
CA VAL A 413 -27.39 -28.46 -6.04
C VAL A 413 -26.55 -29.53 -6.72
N ASN A 414 -26.42 -30.71 -6.10
CA ASN A 414 -25.90 -31.87 -6.81
C ASN A 414 -26.74 -32.01 -8.08
N SER A 415 -26.18 -31.61 -9.22
CA SER A 415 -26.72 -31.95 -10.52
C SER A 415 -26.59 -33.46 -10.63
N GLY A 416 -27.67 -34.16 -10.25
CA GLY A 416 -27.84 -35.56 -10.53
C GLY A 416 -27.81 -35.77 -12.03
N ILE A 417 -26.61 -35.92 -12.58
CA ILE A 417 -26.43 -36.66 -13.83
C ILE A 417 -26.37 -38.12 -13.41
N SER A 418 -27.57 -38.69 -13.21
CA SER A 418 -27.76 -40.11 -13.47
C SER A 418 -27.54 -40.28 -14.97
N GLY A 419 -26.34 -40.71 -15.32
CA GLY A 419 -25.90 -40.97 -16.68
C GLY A 419 -24.83 -42.03 -16.61
N SER A 420 -25.27 -43.27 -16.41
CA SER A 420 -24.48 -44.46 -16.67
C SER A 420 -23.82 -44.35 -18.05
N THR A 421 -22.50 -44.25 -18.11
CA THR A 421 -21.72 -44.82 -19.21
C THR A 421 -20.34 -45.21 -18.71
N THR A 422 -20.20 -46.52 -18.51
CA THR A 422 -18.96 -47.29 -18.52
C THR A 422 -18.06 -46.92 -19.70
N LEU A 423 -16.73 -47.02 -19.48
CA LEU A 423 -15.59 -47.15 -20.42
C LEU A 423 -14.53 -46.08 -20.08
N SER A 424 -13.22 -46.29 -20.12
CA SER A 424 -12.31 -47.43 -20.10
C SER A 424 -10.93 -46.80 -19.87
N LYS A 425 -9.99 -47.54 -19.28
CA LYS A 425 -8.59 -47.14 -19.11
C LYS A 425 -7.96 -46.78 -20.45
N GLN A 426 -7.20 -45.68 -20.50
CA GLN A 426 -5.80 -45.65 -20.96
C GLN A 426 -5.15 -44.32 -20.54
#